data_AF-A0A6N9JDE2-F1
#
_entry.id   AF-A0A6N9JDE2-F1
#
_cell.length_a   1.000
_cell.length_b   1.000
_cell.length_c   1.000
_cell.angle_alpha   90.00
_cell.angle_beta   90.00
_cell.angle_gamma   90.00
#
_symmetry.space_group_name_H-M   'P 1'
#
loop_
_entity.id
_entity.type
_entity.pdbx_description
1 polymer ?
#
loop_
_entity_poly.entity_id
_entity_poly.type
_entity_poly.pdbx_seq_one_letter_code
_entity_poly.pdbx_strand_id
1 'polypeptide(L)'
;MKIKFFKNSTCLLTLVAFLFLSGQAWATQETPIKFPKQEGSRSFDFEISQINDQAIKKYSQGLFQEAAEQFKKALILSRQFRDPGQGILHYNLALSLHKSGNHENALKQFNSAKRLSRGNSRILNSELMKMHECGFNPNILCGTNVPPSMNIEGSH
;
A
#
# COMPACT_ATOMS: atom_id res chain seq x y z
N MET A 1 19.56 -63.87 19.82
CA MET A 1 19.18 -62.65 20.56
C MET A 1 19.66 -61.42 19.79
N LYS A 2 18.76 -60.43 19.63
CA LYS A 2 18.91 -59.06 19.07
C LYS A 2 18.81 -58.85 17.54
N ILE A 3 17.56 -58.66 17.13
CA ILE A 3 17.13 -57.80 16.01
C ILE A 3 17.52 -56.34 16.34
N LYS A 4 18.06 -55.58 15.37
CA LYS A 4 17.94 -54.12 15.35
C LYS A 4 17.69 -53.63 13.92
N PHE A 5 16.41 -53.41 13.64
CA PHE A 5 15.94 -52.38 12.72
C PHE A 5 16.52 -51.02 13.14
N PHE A 6 17.14 -50.27 12.24
CA PHE A 6 17.24 -48.82 12.38
C PHE A 6 16.84 -48.13 11.08
N LYS A 7 15.92 -47.19 11.24
CA LYS A 7 14.99 -46.66 10.27
C LYS A 7 15.63 -45.74 9.23
N ASN A 8 15.21 -45.93 7.97
CA ASN A 8 15.00 -44.88 6.98
C ASN A 8 14.26 -43.69 7.62
N SER A 9 14.88 -42.51 7.74
CA SER A 9 14.13 -41.28 8.07
C SER A 9 14.89 -39.96 7.89
N THR A 10 15.81 -39.85 6.92
CA THR A 10 16.56 -38.58 6.69
C THR A 10 16.23 -37.90 5.36
N CYS A 11 15.46 -38.53 4.45
CA CYS A 11 15.21 -37.99 3.11
C CYS A 11 13.92 -37.14 2.99
N LEU A 12 12.98 -37.24 3.94
CA LEU A 12 11.69 -36.54 3.85
C LEU A 12 11.74 -35.08 4.35
N LEU A 13 12.70 -34.75 5.21
CA LEU A 13 12.83 -33.42 5.82
C LEU A 13 13.44 -32.37 4.87
N THR A 14 14.26 -32.79 3.90
CA THR A 14 14.92 -31.87 2.96
C THR A 14 13.99 -31.42 1.82
N LEU A 15 13.02 -32.26 1.41
CA LEU A 15 12.02 -31.94 0.39
C LEU A 15 11.01 -30.88 0.85
N VAL A 16 10.66 -30.86 2.15
CA VAL A 16 9.74 -29.86 2.71
C VAL A 16 10.42 -28.48 2.82
N ALA A 17 11.73 -28.44 3.07
CA ALA A 17 12.46 -27.17 3.19
C ALA A 17 12.61 -26.43 1.84
N PHE A 18 12.60 -27.15 0.71
CA PHE A 18 12.75 -26.54 -0.63
C PHE A 18 11.45 -25.88 -1.13
N LEU A 19 10.28 -26.31 -0.66
CA LEU A 19 8.98 -25.76 -1.06
C LEU A 19 8.63 -24.43 -0.35
N PHE A 20 9.43 -23.99 0.63
CA PHE A 20 9.25 -22.69 1.29
C PHE A 20 10.01 -21.55 0.60
N LEU A 21 10.93 -21.84 -0.33
CA LEU A 21 11.77 -20.84 -0.98
C LEU A 21 11.17 -20.28 -2.28
N SER A 22 10.09 -20.85 -2.81
CA SER A 22 9.46 -20.41 -4.07
C SER A 22 8.45 -19.27 -3.90
N GLY A 23 8.25 -18.75 -2.69
CA GLY A 23 7.15 -17.82 -2.38
C GLY A 23 7.45 -16.33 -2.54
N GLN A 24 8.69 -15.92 -2.77
CA GLN A 24 8.99 -14.49 -2.96
C GLN A 24 9.00 -14.15 -4.45
N ALA A 25 7.82 -14.07 -5.05
CA ALA A 25 7.61 -13.19 -6.19
C ALA A 25 7.55 -11.75 -5.61
N TRP A 26 8.41 -10.87 -6.11
CA TRP A 26 8.68 -9.56 -5.52
C TRP A 26 7.51 -8.60 -5.78
N ALA A 27 6.37 -8.80 -5.12
CA ALA A 27 5.39 -7.73 -4.99
C ALA A 27 5.98 -6.72 -4.00
N THR A 28 6.40 -5.56 -4.49
CA THR A 28 6.86 -4.45 -3.65
C THR A 28 5.72 -4.03 -2.71
N GLN A 29 5.73 -4.56 -1.49
CA GLN A 29 4.71 -4.28 -0.49
C GLN A 29 4.93 -2.87 0.07
N GLU A 30 4.35 -1.88 -0.61
CA GLU A 30 4.29 -0.51 -0.11
C GLU A 30 3.34 -0.44 1.09
N THR A 31 3.76 0.28 2.13
CA THR A 31 2.97 0.48 3.35
C THR A 31 2.57 1.94 3.49
N PRO A 32 1.51 2.23 4.26
CA PRO A 32 1.15 3.61 4.59
C PRO A 32 2.28 4.41 5.28
N ILE A 33 2.24 5.72 5.09
CA ILE A 33 3.20 6.69 5.62
C ILE A 33 2.63 7.34 6.89
N LYS A 34 3.38 7.28 7.98
CA LYS A 34 3.10 8.10 9.17
C LYS A 34 3.51 9.55 8.94
N PHE A 35 2.80 10.48 9.55
CA PHE A 35 3.21 11.88 9.51
C PHE A 35 4.57 12.06 10.24
N PRO A 36 5.44 12.96 9.76
CA PRO A 36 6.66 13.30 10.47
C PRO A 36 6.31 13.90 11.82
N LYS A 37 7.01 13.49 12.88
CA LYS A 37 6.87 14.13 14.19
C LYS A 37 7.38 15.57 14.09
N GLN A 38 6.54 16.54 14.42
CA GLN A 38 6.92 17.95 14.47
C GLN A 38 6.73 18.46 15.89
N GLU A 39 7.74 19.15 16.42
CA GLU A 39 7.62 19.87 17.68
C GLU A 39 6.81 21.16 17.44
N GLY A 40 5.83 21.44 18.30
CA GLY A 40 4.95 22.62 18.17
C GLY A 40 3.77 22.46 17.20
N SER A 41 3.40 21.23 16.83
CA SER A 41 2.20 20.95 16.04
C SER A 41 0.92 21.56 16.65
N ARG A 42 0.04 22.07 15.81
CA ARG A 42 -1.26 22.59 16.25
C ARG A 42 -2.17 21.42 16.67
N SER A 43 -3.18 21.70 17.48
CA SER A 43 -4.12 20.67 17.99
C SER A 43 -4.76 19.85 16.85
N PHE A 44 -5.13 20.49 15.74
CA PHE A 44 -5.71 19.80 14.59
C PHE A 44 -4.68 18.93 13.82
N ASP A 45 -3.39 19.32 13.79
CA ASP A 45 -2.34 18.49 13.18
C ASP A 45 -2.22 17.17 13.96
N PHE A 46 -2.32 17.26 15.29
CA PHE A 46 -2.33 16.09 16.17
C PHE A 46 -3.55 15.20 15.91
N GLU A 47 -4.75 15.76 15.79
CA GLU A 47 -5.97 15.00 15.48
C GLU A 47 -5.87 14.27 14.12
N ILE A 48 -5.43 14.98 13.07
CA ILE A 48 -5.23 14.37 11.74
C ILE A 48 -4.20 13.24 11.82
N SER A 49 -3.08 13.45 12.52
CA SER A 49 -2.05 12.43 12.71
C SER A 49 -2.57 11.22 13.48
N GLN A 50 -3.41 11.42 14.50
CA GLN A 50 -4.00 10.34 15.28
C GLN A 50 -4.95 9.49 14.43
N ILE A 51 -5.82 10.14 13.64
CA ILE A 51 -6.72 9.42 12.72
C ILE A 51 -5.90 8.65 11.67
N ASN A 52 -4.84 9.27 11.13
CA ASN A 52 -3.92 8.61 10.21
C ASN A 52 -3.27 7.37 10.87
N ASP A 53 -2.73 7.47 12.08
CA ASP A 53 -2.12 6.33 12.78
C ASP A 53 -3.12 5.20 13.06
N GLN A 54 -4.36 5.53 13.43
CA GLN A 54 -5.43 4.54 13.59
C GLN A 54 -5.76 3.84 12.27
N ALA A 55 -5.84 4.59 11.17
CA ALA A 55 -6.07 4.04 9.84
C ALA A 55 -4.91 3.12 9.40
N ILE A 56 -3.66 3.48 9.70
CA ILE A 56 -2.48 2.64 9.46
C ILE A 56 -2.57 1.34 10.24
N LYS A 57 -3.01 1.40 11.52
CA LYS A 57 -3.23 0.19 12.32
C LYS A 57 -4.28 -0.71 11.66
N LYS A 58 -5.42 -0.16 11.23
CA LYS A 58 -6.45 -0.93 10.51
C LYS A 58 -5.92 -1.54 9.21
N TYR A 59 -5.13 -0.79 8.44
CA TYR A 59 -4.46 -1.30 7.24
C TYR A 59 -3.56 -2.50 7.57
N SER A 60 -2.75 -2.40 8.63
CA SER A 60 -1.86 -3.50 9.04
C SER A 60 -2.62 -4.75 9.51
N GLN A 61 -3.87 -4.61 9.93
CA GLN A 61 -4.77 -5.70 10.31
C GLN A 61 -5.52 -6.31 9.10
N GLY A 62 -5.30 -5.80 7.89
CA GLY A 62 -6.02 -6.23 6.69
C GLY A 62 -7.42 -5.62 6.53
N LEU A 63 -7.82 -4.71 7.43
CA LEU A 63 -9.12 -4.03 7.40
C LEU A 63 -9.09 -2.84 6.42
N PHE A 64 -8.85 -3.12 5.14
CA PHE A 64 -8.52 -2.10 4.15
C PHE A 64 -9.67 -1.12 3.88
N GLN A 65 -10.92 -1.57 3.85
CA GLN A 65 -12.07 -0.69 3.68
C GLN A 65 -12.23 0.27 4.86
N GLU A 66 -12.08 -0.22 6.09
CA GLU A 66 -12.14 0.62 7.28
C GLU A 66 -10.96 1.60 7.38
N ALA A 67 -9.76 1.18 6.95
CA ALA A 67 -8.61 2.06 6.83
C ALA A 67 -8.88 3.17 5.83
N ALA A 68 -9.45 2.85 4.66
CA ALA A 68 -9.83 3.83 3.64
C ALA A 68 -10.81 4.88 4.20
N GLU A 69 -11.83 4.45 4.95
CA GLU A 69 -12.77 5.39 5.58
C GLU A 69 -12.10 6.33 6.59
N GLN A 70 -11.15 5.83 7.38
CA GLN A 70 -10.42 6.66 8.32
C GLN A 70 -9.46 7.64 7.61
N PHE A 71 -8.77 7.22 6.54
CA PHE A 71 -7.96 8.13 5.74
C PHE A 71 -8.82 9.21 5.06
N LYS A 72 -10.04 8.89 4.60
CA LYS A 72 -10.98 9.90 4.07
C LYS A 72 -11.36 10.94 5.14
N LYS A 73 -11.61 10.51 6.38
CA LYS A 73 -11.90 11.42 7.50
C LYS A 73 -10.72 12.35 7.79
N ALA A 74 -9.52 11.81 7.91
CA ALA A 74 -8.30 12.61 8.06
C ALA A 74 -8.14 13.61 6.90
N LEU A 75 -8.45 13.19 5.67
CA LEU A 75 -8.36 14.03 4.49
C LEU A 75 -9.37 15.19 4.52
N ILE A 76 -10.61 14.97 4.98
CA ILE A 76 -11.61 16.04 5.15
C ILE A 76 -11.10 17.11 6.12
N LEU A 77 -10.60 16.71 7.29
CA LEU A 77 -10.04 17.63 8.29
C LEU A 77 -8.81 18.36 7.74
N SER A 78 -7.90 17.63 7.09
CA SER A 78 -6.69 18.22 6.50
C SER A 78 -7.02 19.31 5.47
N ARG A 79 -8.08 19.16 4.67
CA ARG A 79 -8.53 20.19 3.72
C ARG A 79 -9.08 21.42 4.44
N GLN A 80 -9.88 21.22 5.48
CA GLN A 80 -10.44 22.31 6.29
C GLN A 80 -9.34 23.20 6.88
N PHE A 81 -8.25 22.60 7.34
CA PHE A 81 -7.13 23.32 7.95
C PHE A 81 -5.96 23.62 7.01
N ARG A 82 -6.08 23.26 5.72
CA ARG A 82 -5.02 23.40 4.70
C ARG A 82 -3.69 22.75 5.11
N ASP A 83 -3.79 21.60 5.77
CA ASP A 83 -2.65 20.83 6.26
C ASP A 83 -1.73 20.41 5.08
N PRO A 84 -0.40 20.53 5.23
CA PRO A 84 0.55 20.21 4.18
C PRO A 84 0.73 18.69 3.94
N GLY A 85 0.24 17.85 4.85
CA GLY A 85 0.31 16.39 4.81
C GLY A 85 -0.76 15.70 3.95
N GLN A 86 -1.60 16.46 3.25
CA GLN A 86 -2.62 15.91 2.34
C GLN A 86 -2.07 14.90 1.32
N GLY A 87 -0.86 15.11 0.80
CA GLY A 87 -0.21 14.16 -0.11
C GLY A 87 -0.02 12.77 0.50
N ILE A 88 0.36 12.72 1.77
CA ILE A 88 0.50 11.46 2.53
C ILE A 88 -0.87 10.78 2.71
N LEU A 89 -1.91 11.55 3.05
CA LEU A 89 -3.25 10.99 3.25
C LEU A 89 -3.84 10.41 1.95
N HIS A 90 -3.66 11.11 0.83
CA HIS A 90 -4.03 10.59 -0.48
C HIS A 90 -3.28 9.30 -0.82
N TYR A 91 -1.97 9.25 -0.57
CA TYR A 91 -1.17 8.05 -0.80
C TYR A 91 -1.65 6.86 0.04
N ASN A 92 -1.87 7.08 1.34
CA ASN A 92 -2.35 6.05 2.26
C ASN A 92 -3.76 5.53 1.91
N LEU A 93 -4.65 6.44 1.48
CA LEU A 93 -5.96 6.08 0.98
C LEU A 93 -5.84 5.24 -0.31
N ALA A 94 -4.94 5.60 -1.22
CA ALA A 94 -4.70 4.85 -2.45
C ALA A 94 -4.23 3.42 -2.16
N LEU A 95 -3.32 3.23 -1.20
CA LEU A 95 -2.87 1.90 -0.77
C LEU A 95 -4.03 1.05 -0.24
N SER A 96 -4.88 1.63 0.60
CA SER A 96 -6.07 0.95 1.15
C SER A 96 -7.05 0.55 0.05
N LEU A 97 -7.34 1.45 -0.89
CA LEU A 97 -8.23 1.19 -2.03
C LEU A 97 -7.66 0.11 -2.96
N HIS A 98 -6.35 0.13 -3.23
CA HIS A 98 -5.70 -0.91 -4.02
C HIS A 98 -5.82 -2.27 -3.34
N LYS A 99 -5.53 -2.36 -2.04
CA LYS A 99 -5.65 -3.61 -1.28
C LYS A 99 -7.09 -4.11 -1.15
N SER A 100 -8.08 -3.23 -1.26
CA SER A 100 -9.51 -3.60 -1.31
C SER A 100 -10.03 -3.84 -2.74
N GLY A 101 -9.16 -3.93 -3.76
CA GLY A 101 -9.55 -4.18 -5.16
C GLY A 101 -10.13 -2.98 -5.91
N ASN A 102 -10.21 -1.80 -5.29
CA ASN A 102 -10.78 -0.60 -5.91
C ASN A 102 -9.69 0.20 -6.65
N HIS A 103 -9.21 -0.37 -7.76
CA HIS A 103 -8.04 0.14 -8.48
C HIS A 103 -8.29 1.49 -9.18
N GLU A 104 -9.47 1.71 -9.74
CA GLU A 104 -9.81 2.98 -10.40
C GLU A 104 -9.75 4.16 -9.42
N ASN A 105 -10.33 3.99 -8.21
CA ASN A 105 -10.26 5.03 -7.20
C ASN A 105 -8.86 5.13 -6.59
N ALA A 106 -8.12 4.02 -6.47
CA ALA A 106 -6.72 4.06 -6.05
C ALA A 106 -5.87 4.95 -6.97
N LEU A 107 -5.99 4.80 -8.29
CA LEU A 107 -5.31 5.66 -9.27
C LEU A 107 -5.64 7.15 -9.07
N LYS A 108 -6.92 7.50 -8.88
CA LYS A 108 -7.34 8.89 -8.61
C LYS A 108 -6.65 9.46 -7.36
N GLN A 109 -6.51 8.65 -6.31
CA GLN A 109 -5.86 9.05 -5.07
C GLN A 109 -4.33 9.14 -5.22
N PHE A 110 -3.70 8.21 -5.93
CA PHE A 110 -2.28 8.26 -6.25
C PHE A 110 -1.91 9.53 -7.05
N ASN A 111 -2.69 9.88 -8.07
CA ASN A 111 -2.50 11.12 -8.83
C ASN A 111 -2.56 12.37 -7.94
N SER A 112 -3.48 12.37 -6.97
CA SER A 112 -3.58 13.47 -6.00
C SER A 112 -2.41 13.48 -5.03
N ALA A 113 -1.93 12.30 -4.59
CA ALA A 113 -0.75 12.16 -3.75
C ALA A 113 0.52 12.70 -4.44
N LYS A 114 0.73 12.36 -5.72
CA LYS A 114 1.85 12.86 -6.54
C LYS A 114 1.83 14.38 -6.63
N ARG A 115 0.69 14.98 -6.97
CA ARG A 115 0.50 16.44 -7.07
C ARG A 115 0.75 17.16 -5.73
N LEU A 116 0.37 16.54 -4.62
CA LEU A 116 0.50 17.11 -3.26
C LEU A 116 1.70 16.55 -2.50
N SER A 117 2.64 15.88 -3.17
CA SER A 117 3.75 15.16 -2.53
C SER A 117 4.74 16.10 -1.82
N ARG A 118 4.84 17.36 -2.25
CA ARG A 118 5.79 18.35 -1.74
C ARG A 118 7.24 17.83 -1.69
N GLY A 119 7.63 17.04 -2.69
CA GLY A 119 8.96 16.43 -2.74
C GLY A 119 9.15 15.19 -1.86
N ASN A 120 8.09 14.64 -1.27
CA ASN A 120 8.16 13.38 -0.54
C ASN A 120 8.56 12.24 -1.49
N SER A 121 9.81 11.82 -1.40
CA SER A 121 10.42 10.82 -2.27
C SER A 121 9.74 9.46 -2.19
N ARG A 122 9.17 9.10 -1.02
CA ARG A 122 8.45 7.83 -0.86
C ARG A 122 7.16 7.79 -1.66
N ILE A 123 6.49 8.94 -1.83
CA ILE A 123 5.33 9.06 -2.72
C ILE A 123 5.79 9.07 -4.18
N LEU A 124 6.77 9.93 -4.51
CA LEU A 124 7.23 10.12 -5.89
C LEU A 124 7.88 8.87 -6.52
N ASN A 125 8.51 8.04 -5.69
CA ASN A 125 9.17 6.80 -6.11
C ASN A 125 8.31 5.56 -5.87
N SER A 126 7.00 5.72 -5.59
CA SER A 126 6.08 4.59 -5.47
C SER A 126 5.98 3.82 -6.78
N GLU A 127 6.40 2.55 -6.77
CA GLU A 127 6.29 1.64 -7.91
C GLU A 127 4.84 1.22 -8.12
N LEU A 128 4.09 1.02 -7.04
CA LEU A 128 2.67 0.72 -7.12
C LEU A 128 1.89 1.85 -7.81
N MET A 129 2.18 3.11 -7.46
CA MET A 129 1.59 4.27 -8.14
C MET A 129 1.93 4.26 -9.63
N LYS A 130 3.19 4.06 -10.01
CA LYS A 130 3.61 3.98 -11.43
C LYS A 130 2.88 2.86 -12.17
N MET A 131 2.71 1.70 -11.55
CA MET A 131 1.94 0.59 -12.13
C MET A 131 0.47 0.97 -12.39
N HIS A 132 -0.16 1.68 -11.45
CA HIS A 132 -1.52 2.21 -11.65
C HIS A 132 -1.57 3.24 -12.79
N GLU A 133 -0.58 4.13 -12.91
CA GLU A 133 -0.52 5.11 -14.02
C GLU A 133 -0.43 4.41 -15.40
N CYS A 134 0.12 3.21 -15.46
CA CYS A 134 0.35 2.44 -16.69
C CYS A 134 -0.67 1.32 -16.94
N GLY A 135 -1.76 1.27 -16.16
CA GLY A 135 -2.81 0.27 -16.32
C GLY A 135 -2.34 -1.16 -16.04
N PHE A 136 -1.30 -1.35 -15.22
CA PHE A 136 -0.66 -2.65 -14.96
C PHE A 136 -0.12 -3.37 -16.19
N ASN A 137 0.17 -2.64 -17.27
CA ASN A 137 0.76 -3.22 -18.48
C ASN A 137 2.29 -3.06 -18.46
N PRO A 138 3.06 -4.16 -18.32
CA PRO A 138 4.53 -4.10 -18.25
C PRO A 138 5.19 -3.66 -19.57
N ASN A 139 4.45 -3.64 -20.68
CA ASN A 139 4.94 -3.21 -21.99
C ASN A 139 4.75 -1.71 -22.24
N ILE A 140 4.05 -0.99 -21.35
CA ILE A 140 3.87 0.47 -21.45
C ILE A 140 4.95 1.15 -20.63
N LEU A 141 5.76 1.99 -21.28
CA LEU A 141 6.75 2.81 -20.60
C LEU A 141 6.04 3.90 -19.79
N CYS A 142 6.11 3.80 -18.46
CA CYS A 142 5.51 4.76 -17.56
C CYS A 142 6.17 6.15 -17.68
N GLY A 143 5.39 7.16 -18.07
CA GLY A 143 5.86 8.55 -18.21
C GLY A 143 5.64 9.21 -19.57
N THR A 144 5.21 8.47 -20.59
CA THR A 144 4.67 9.04 -21.85
C THR A 144 3.16 9.23 -21.72
N ASN A 145 2.54 10.15 -22.45
CA ASN A 145 1.08 10.42 -22.36
C ASN A 145 0.24 9.14 -22.58
N VAL A 146 -0.22 8.50 -21.50
CA VAL A 146 -1.10 7.32 -21.54
C VAL A 146 -2.56 7.78 -21.43
N PRO A 147 -3.49 7.29 -22.28
CA PRO A 147 -4.88 7.70 -22.25
C PRO A 147 -5.66 7.09 -21.06
N PRO A 148 -6.74 7.74 -20.61
CA PRO A 148 -7.51 7.29 -19.45
C PRO A 148 -8.56 6.25 -19.86
N SER A 149 -8.40 5.01 -19.41
CA SER A 149 -9.41 4.27 -18.64
C SER A 149 -8.88 2.86 -18.31
N MET A 150 -8.84 2.54 -17.02
CA MET A 150 -8.74 1.14 -16.57
C MET A 150 -10.11 0.50 -16.78
N ASN A 151 -10.42 0.06 -18.00
CA ASN A 151 -11.45 -0.95 -18.17
C ASN A 151 -10.82 -2.29 -17.78
N ILE A 152 -11.04 -2.70 -16.54
CA ILE A 152 -10.74 -4.07 -16.11
C ILE A 152 -11.81 -4.96 -16.74
N GLU A 153 -11.55 -5.49 -17.94
CA GLU A 153 -12.29 -6.64 -18.45
C GLU A 153 -12.06 -7.81 -17.48
N GLY A 154 -13.12 -8.30 -16.84
CA GLY A 154 -13.06 -9.55 -16.07
C GLY A 154 -13.63 -9.56 -14.65
N SER A 155 -14.43 -8.57 -14.24
CA SER A 155 -15.27 -8.71 -13.03
C SER A 155 -16.61 -9.36 -13.42
N HIS A 156 -16.62 -10.69 -13.52
CA HIS A 156 -17.85 -11.51 -13.46
C HIS A 156 -18.06 -12.02 -12.03
#